data_AF-A0A971IRH4-F1
#
_entry.id   AF-A0A971IRH4-F1
#
_cell.length_a   1.000
_cell.length_b   1.000
_cell.length_c   1.000
_cell.angle_alpha   90.00
_cell.angle_beta   90.00
_cell.angle_gamma   90.00
#
_symmetry.space_group_name_H-M   'P 1'
#
loop_
_entity.id
_entity.type
_entity.pdbx_description
1 polymer ?
#
loop_
_entity_poly.entity_id
_entity_poly.type
_entity_poly.pdbx_seq_one_letter_code
_entity_poly.pdbx_strand_id
1 'polypeptide(L)' 'IDGNEIMEIFGLGQGREVGELKSFIKEAILEGEIPNERHAAYDFLIRKAKETGLEPIKKTKS' A
#
# COMPACT_ATOMS: atom_id res chain seq x y z
N ILE A 1 -6.81 4.66 0.10
CA ILE A 1 -6.16 3.34 0.22
C ILE A 1 -6.70 2.66 1.47
N ASP A 2 -7.56 1.66 1.26
CA ASP A 2 -8.08 0.82 2.33
C ASP A 2 -7.57 -0.63 2.19
N GLY A 3 -7.99 -1.52 3.10
CA GLY A 3 -7.55 -2.91 3.09
C GLY A 3 -8.02 -3.69 1.86
N ASN A 4 -9.20 -3.38 1.34
CA ASN A 4 -9.73 -4.04 0.15
C ASN A 4 -8.92 -3.66 -1.09
N GLU A 5 -8.59 -2.38 -1.19
CA GLU A 5 -7.77 -1.86 -2.27
C GLU A 5 -6.38 -2.49 -2.28
N ILE A 6 -5.75 -2.64 -1.10
CA ILE A 6 -4.46 -3.33 -0.96
C ILE A 6 -4.57 -4.80 -1.40
N MET A 7 -5.63 -5.50 -0.98
CA MET A 7 -5.90 -6.87 -1.41
C MET A 7 -6.03 -6.98 -2.94
N GLU A 8 -6.74 -6.07 -3.58
CA GLU A 8 -6.88 -6.03 -5.05
C GLU A 8 -5.59 -5.65 -5.77
N ILE A 9 -4.80 -4.72 -5.22
CA ILE A 9 -3.54 -4.27 -5.83
C ILE A 9 -2.52 -5.39 -5.85
N PHE A 10 -2.40 -6.17 -4.77
CA PHE A 10 -1.37 -7.20 -4.60
C PHE A 10 -1.89 -8.64 -4.75
N GLY A 11 -3.19 -8.83 -4.97
CA GLY A 11 -3.79 -10.16 -5.02
C GLY A 11 -3.69 -10.90 -3.67
N LEU A 12 -3.68 -10.16 -2.57
CA LEU A 12 -3.55 -10.72 -1.22
C LEU A 12 -4.91 -11.10 -0.65
N GLY A 13 -4.93 -12.12 0.19
CA GLY A 13 -6.06 -12.41 1.05
C GLY A 13 -6.10 -11.50 2.28
N GLN A 14 -7.18 -11.60 3.05
CA GLN A 14 -7.22 -10.98 4.38
C GLN A 14 -6.11 -11.59 5.24
N GLY A 15 -5.21 -10.75 5.74
CA GLY A 15 -4.02 -11.23 6.44
C GLY A 15 -3.20 -10.11 7.07
N ARG A 16 -2.10 -10.51 7.70
CA ARG A 16 -1.21 -9.61 8.44
C ARG A 16 -0.56 -8.57 7.53
N GLU A 17 -0.18 -8.95 6.31
CA GLU A 17 0.50 -8.07 5.34
C GLU A 17 -0.36 -6.85 4.97
N VAL A 18 -1.66 -7.07 4.75
CA VAL A 18 -2.63 -5.99 4.45
C VAL A 18 -2.75 -5.03 5.63
N GLY A 19 -2.77 -5.57 6.85
CA GLY A 19 -2.81 -4.79 8.08
C GLY A 19 -1.56 -3.93 8.25
N GLU A 20 -0.37 -4.51 8.05
CA GLU A 20 0.90 -3.80 8.16
C GLU A 20 1.03 -2.68 7.12
N LEU A 21 0.73 -2.95 5.85
CA LEU A 21 0.75 -1.94 4.79
C LEU A 21 -0.20 -0.76 5.07
N LYS A 22 -1.39 -1.06 5.59
CA LYS A 22 -2.35 -0.03 6.00
C LYS A 22 -1.83 0.81 7.18
N SER A 23 -1.22 0.17 8.17
CA SER A 23 -0.63 0.87 9.31
C SER A 23 0.51 1.79 8.87
N PHE A 24 1.40 1.33 7.99
CA PHE A 24 2.49 2.16 7.49
C PHE A 24 1.99 3.43 6.79
N ILE A 25 0.95 3.34 5.95
CA ILE A 25 0.37 4.52 5.31
C ILE A 25 -0.17 5.49 6.37
N LYS A 26 -0.90 4.96 7.36
CA LYS A 26 -1.50 5.79 8.41
C LYS A 26 -0.43 6.49 9.24
N GLU A 27 0.62 5.78 9.63
CA GLU A 27 1.75 6.32 10.38
C GLU A 27 2.49 7.38 9.56
N ALA A 28 2.78 7.11 8.29
CA ALA A 28 3.44 8.07 7.39
C ALA A 28 2.64 9.37 7.22
N ILE A 29 1.31 9.31 7.20
CA ILE A 29 0.45 10.49 7.17
C ILE A 29 0.50 11.26 8.51
N LEU A 30 0.48 10.54 9.65
CA LEU A 30 0.49 11.14 10.98
C LEU A 30 1.82 11.80 11.31
N GLU A 31 2.93 11.19 10.92
CA GLU A 31 4.29 11.73 11.06
C GLU A 31 4.61 12.83 10.03
N GLY A 32 3.73 13.04 9.05
CA GLY A 32 3.92 14.02 7.99
C GLY A 32 4.96 13.62 6.94
N GLU A 33 5.30 12.34 6.84
CA GLU A 33 6.17 11.78 5.78
C GLU A 33 5.50 11.87 4.41
N ILE A 34 4.18 11.62 4.34
CA ILE A 34 3.38 11.75 3.12
C ILE A 34 2.12 12.60 3.38
N PRO A 35 1.64 13.37 2.38
CA PRO A 35 0.37 14.08 2.50
C PRO A 35 -0.79 13.08 2.57
N ASN A 36 -1.90 13.50 3.20
CA ASN A 36 -3.16 12.73 3.26
C ASN A 36 -3.89 12.76 1.91
N GLU A 37 -3.22 12.28 0.88
CA GLU A 37 -3.69 12.24 -0.49
C GLU A 37 -3.62 10.81 -1.03
N ARG A 38 -4.61 10.44 -1.84
CA ARG A 38 -4.73 9.09 -2.38
C ARG A 38 -3.51 8.66 -3.20
N HIS A 39 -2.96 9.56 -4.02
CA HIS A 39 -1.80 9.26 -4.85
C HIS A 39 -0.53 9.07 -4.00
N ALA A 40 -0.26 9.97 -3.04
CA ALA A 40 0.89 9.82 -2.16
C ALA A 40 0.83 8.53 -1.32
N ALA A 41 -0.36 8.20 -0.79
CA ALA A 41 -0.58 6.94 -0.09
C ALA A 41 -0.38 5.70 -0.99
N TYR A 42 -0.76 5.79 -2.26
CA TYR A 42 -0.54 4.72 -3.24
C TYR A 42 0.95 4.54 -3.57
N ASP A 43 1.67 5.62 -3.87
CA ASP A 43 3.09 5.56 -4.20
C ASP A 43 3.90 5.02 -3.02
N PHE A 44 3.57 5.46 -1.81
CA PHE A 44 4.16 4.94 -0.58
C PHE A 44 3.86 3.46 -0.37
N LEU A 45 2.61 3.03 -0.60
CA LEU A 45 2.21 1.62 -0.54
C LEU A 45 3.03 0.76 -1.51
N ILE A 46 3.18 1.18 -2.77
CA ILE A 46 3.95 0.43 -3.77
C ILE A 46 5.42 0.33 -3.37
N ARG A 47 6.00 1.43 -2.87
CA ARG A 47 7.38 1.43 -2.38
C ARG A 47 7.56 0.48 -1.20
N LYS A 48 6.67 0.54 -0.20
CA LYS A 48 6.73 -0.33 0.99
C LYS A 48 6.52 -1.79 0.65
N ALA A 49 5.55 -2.09 -0.21
CA ALA A 49 5.32 -3.45 -0.69
C ALA A 49 6.57 -4.01 -1.38
N LYS A 50 7.26 -3.20 -2.19
CA LYS A 50 8.52 -3.63 -2.84
C LYS A 50 9.63 -3.91 -1.84
N GLU A 51 9.73 -3.14 -0.75
CA GLU A 51 10.67 -3.40 0.36
C GLU A 51 10.38 -4.73 1.06
N THR A 52 9.11 -5.15 1.13
CA THR A 52 8.68 -6.43 1.71
C THR A 52 8.62 -7.59 0.72
N GLY A 53 9.04 -7.39 -0.55
CA GLY A 53 9.01 -8.41 -1.60
C GLY A 53 7.64 -8.67 -2.23
N LEU A 54 6.66 -7.79 -2.00
CA LEU A 54 5.33 -7.82 -2.61
C LEU A 54 5.30 -6.99 -3.88
N GLU A 55 4.76 -7.56 -4.96
CA GLU A 55 4.54 -6.86 -6.24
C GLU A 55 3.05 -6.74 -6.56
N PRO A 56 2.60 -5.59 -7.09
CA PRO A 56 1.21 -5.45 -7.50
C PRO A 56 0.87 -6.38 -8.67
N ILE A 57 -0.27 -7.05 -8.60
CA ILE A 57 -0.73 -8.02 -9.61
C ILE A 57 -1.14 -7.36 -10.93
N LYS A 58 -1.57 -6.09 -10.88
CA LYS A 58 -1.75 -5.28 -12.08
C LYS A 58 -0.43 -4.62 -12.46
N LYS A 59 0.40 -5.33 -13.22
CA LYS A 59 1.38 -4.66 -14.10
C LYS A 59 0.55 -3.90 -15.13
N THR A 60 0.53 -2.57 -15.07
CA THR A 60 0.13 -1.74 -16.21
C THR A 60 1.11 -2.03 -17.34
N LYS A 61 0.81 -3.08 -18.11
CA LYS A 61 1.27 -3.24 -19.49
C LYS A 61 0.32 -2.42 -20.35
N SER A 62 0.77 -1.26 -20.80
CA SER A 62 0.46 -0.71 -22.13
C SER A 62 1.60 0.21 -22.52
#